data_AF-A0AAD6SPV0-F1
#
_entry.id   AF-A0AAD6SPV0-F1
#
_cell.length_a   1.000
_cell.length_b   1.000
_cell.length_c   1.000
_cell.angle_alpha   90.00
_cell.angle_beta   90.00
_cell.angle_gamma   90.00
#
_symmetry.space_group_name_H-M   'P 1'
#
loop_
_entity.id
_entity.type
_entity.pdbx_description
1 polymer ?
#
loop_
_entity_poly.entity_id
_entity_poly.type
_entity_poly.pdbx_seq_one_letter_code
_entity_poly.pdbx_strand_id
1 'polypeptide(L)'
;MQKTKIASLLTAALSLQAAGVAADNLVCNGTGMDWYTGMVGETPCQTYQKLRQICNSQYTVGVQSTATPPDFCTDQVSSCCCNTLAFSLSMLCLNCQQNIGTTTGYDAGTGAYQGYLGNCPNPQTKKLPTDIQTAVCNEPIKIDDDIYTNGWDDGSCVFTRDTIIKDNIVANNNSFTHCASTTINTSKSSSCVYMFISY
;
A
#
# COMPACT_ATOMS: atom_id res chain seq x y z
N MET A 1 -78.01 7.02 5.44
CA MET A 1 -76.86 7.82 5.92
C MET A 1 -75.58 7.03 5.67
N GLN A 2 -74.93 7.27 4.54
CA GLN A 2 -73.63 6.67 4.18
C GLN A 2 -72.51 7.45 4.89
N LYS A 3 -71.58 6.75 5.54
CA LYS A 3 -70.34 7.33 6.06
C LYS A 3 -69.14 6.71 5.36
N THR A 4 -68.61 7.47 4.40
CA THR A 4 -67.37 7.23 3.67
C THR A 4 -66.18 7.16 4.63
N LYS A 5 -65.44 6.05 4.64
CA LYS A 5 -64.15 5.95 5.35
C LYS A 5 -63.03 6.31 4.37
N ILE A 6 -62.35 7.41 4.65
CA ILE A 6 -61.23 7.94 3.87
C ILE A 6 -60.01 7.05 4.15
N ALA A 7 -59.47 6.42 3.11
CA ALA A 7 -58.22 5.66 3.18
C ALA A 7 -57.02 6.61 3.26
N SER A 8 -56.22 6.46 4.31
CA SER A 8 -55.01 7.24 4.55
C SER A 8 -53.87 6.68 3.68
N LEU A 9 -53.39 7.47 2.72
CA LEU A 9 -52.21 7.18 1.89
C LEU A 9 -50.95 7.46 2.71
N LEU A 10 -50.23 6.41 3.09
CA LEU A 10 -48.89 6.49 3.66
C LEU A 10 -47.87 6.65 2.53
N THR A 11 -47.34 7.86 2.34
CA THR A 11 -46.20 8.14 1.47
C THR A 11 -44.91 7.72 2.19
N ALA A 12 -44.24 6.67 1.69
CA ALA A 12 -42.89 6.31 2.12
C ALA A 12 -41.88 7.31 1.53
N ALA A 13 -41.30 8.16 2.38
CA ALA A 13 -40.17 9.01 1.99
C ALA A 13 -38.89 8.17 1.95
N LEU A 14 -38.41 7.85 0.74
CA LEU A 14 -37.05 7.34 0.54
C LEU A 14 -36.08 8.48 0.85
N SER A 15 -35.44 8.42 2.02
CA SER A 15 -34.36 9.34 2.35
C SER A 15 -33.10 8.88 1.62
N LEU A 16 -32.66 9.70 0.67
CA LEU A 16 -31.36 9.55 0.02
C LEU A 16 -30.31 10.03 1.04
N GLN A 17 -29.72 9.11 1.82
CA GLN A 17 -28.52 9.44 2.58
C GLN A 17 -27.41 9.73 1.57
N ALA A 18 -27.08 11.00 1.38
CA ALA A 18 -25.81 11.39 0.80
C ALA A 18 -24.73 10.83 1.73
N ALA A 19 -24.01 9.80 1.27
CA ALA A 19 -22.78 9.37 1.91
C ALA A 19 -21.85 10.59 1.92
N GLY A 20 -21.61 11.14 3.10
CA GLY A 20 -20.54 12.11 3.27
C GLY A 20 -19.27 11.45 2.78
N VAL A 21 -18.61 12.06 1.79
CA VAL A 21 -17.23 11.73 1.43
C VAL A 21 -16.39 11.97 2.68
N ALA A 22 -16.15 10.92 3.45
CA ALA A 22 -14.98 10.89 4.31
C ALA A 22 -13.79 11.23 3.41
N ALA A 23 -12.93 12.14 3.84
CA ALA A 23 -11.61 12.23 3.25
C ALA A 23 -11.03 10.82 3.29
N ASP A 24 -10.93 10.18 2.13
CA ASP A 24 -10.50 8.80 2.06
C ASP A 24 -9.01 8.80 2.35
N ASN A 25 -8.61 8.36 3.55
CA ASN A 25 -7.20 8.28 3.97
C ASN A 25 -6.36 7.39 3.05
N LEU A 26 -7.01 6.70 2.10
CA LEU A 26 -6.42 5.91 1.04
C LEU A 26 -6.04 6.72 -0.19
N VAL A 27 -6.57 7.93 -0.38
CA VAL A 27 -6.25 8.80 -1.51
C VAL A 27 -5.10 9.73 -1.14
N CYS A 28 -4.11 9.86 -2.02
CA CYS A 28 -2.99 10.77 -1.79
C CYS A 28 -3.42 12.23 -1.91
N ASN A 29 -2.84 13.11 -1.10
CA ASN A 29 -3.15 14.54 -1.09
C ASN A 29 -2.50 15.32 -2.25
N GLY A 30 -2.00 14.62 -3.27
CA GLY A 30 -1.40 15.18 -4.47
C GLY A 30 -0.58 14.14 -5.24
N THR A 31 0.34 14.62 -6.08
CA THR A 31 1.07 13.81 -7.06
C THR A 31 2.39 13.21 -6.55
N GLY A 32 2.73 13.44 -5.27
CA GLY A 32 3.98 12.97 -4.64
C GLY A 32 4.24 11.47 -4.80
N MET A 33 3.15 10.68 -4.88
CA MET A 33 3.17 9.22 -4.99
C MET A 33 2.57 8.69 -6.30
N ASP A 34 2.40 9.54 -7.32
CA ASP A 34 1.88 9.12 -8.63
C ASP A 34 2.78 8.07 -9.30
N TRP A 35 4.09 8.11 -9.04
CA TRP A 35 5.03 7.10 -9.52
C TRP A 35 4.67 5.70 -8.98
N TYR A 36 4.30 5.60 -7.70
CA TYR A 36 3.89 4.35 -7.09
C TYR A 36 2.56 3.91 -7.69
N THR A 37 1.58 4.82 -7.72
CA THR A 37 0.25 4.55 -8.29
C THR A 37 0.33 4.12 -9.76
N GLY A 38 1.24 4.71 -10.54
CA GLY A 38 1.46 4.35 -11.94
C GLY A 38 2.04 2.94 -12.13
N MET A 39 2.89 2.47 -11.23
CA MET A 39 3.47 1.11 -11.30
C MET A 39 2.54 0.05 -10.70
N VAL A 40 1.96 0.35 -9.54
CA VAL A 40 1.18 -0.61 -8.74
C VAL A 40 -0.29 -0.64 -9.20
N GLY A 41 -0.82 0.49 -9.65
CA GLY A 41 -2.22 0.67 -10.03
C GLY A 41 -3.14 1.11 -8.88
N GLU A 42 -2.58 1.33 -7.69
CA GLU A 42 -3.26 1.79 -6.48
C GLU A 42 -2.29 2.61 -5.62
N THR A 43 -2.81 3.38 -4.67
CA THR A 43 -1.96 4.17 -3.77
C THR A 43 -1.23 3.28 -2.76
N PRO A 44 -0.12 3.75 -2.17
CA PRO A 44 0.56 2.99 -1.11
C PRO A 44 -0.35 2.72 0.11
N CYS A 45 -1.25 3.65 0.42
CA CYS A 45 -2.23 3.48 1.50
C CYS A 45 -3.22 2.36 1.19
N GLN A 46 -3.66 2.22 -0.07
CA GLN A 46 -4.52 1.11 -0.50
C GLN A 46 -3.79 -0.23 -0.37
N THR A 47 -2.55 -0.32 -0.83
CA THR A 47 -1.73 -1.54 -0.68
C THR A 47 -1.51 -1.89 0.78
N TYR A 48 -1.19 -0.90 1.62
CA TYR A 48 -1.00 -1.10 3.06
C TYR A 48 -2.28 -1.62 3.73
N GLN A 49 -3.43 -1.00 3.42
CA GLN A 49 -4.71 -1.45 3.96
C GLN A 49 -5.01 -2.89 3.56
N LYS A 50 -4.86 -3.24 2.29
CA LYS A 50 -5.11 -4.60 1.79
C LYS A 50 -4.23 -5.64 2.48
N LEU A 51 -2.95 -5.33 2.67
CA LEU A 51 -2.03 -6.21 3.40
C LEU A 51 -2.50 -6.46 4.83
N ARG A 52 -2.89 -5.42 5.57
CA ARG A 52 -3.43 -5.54 6.94
C ARG A 52 -4.76 -6.29 6.96
N GLN A 53 -5.59 -6.10 5.95
CA GLN A 53 -6.91 -6.72 5.84
C GLN A 53 -6.88 -8.24 5.66
N ILE A 54 -5.76 -8.83 5.24
CA ILE A 54 -5.56 -10.29 5.25
C ILE A 54 -5.74 -10.86 6.67
N CYS A 55 -5.25 -10.15 7.69
CA CYS A 55 -5.32 -10.60 9.09
C CYS A 55 -6.46 -9.94 9.88
N ASN A 56 -6.92 -8.77 9.43
CA ASN A 56 -7.96 -7.99 10.09
C ASN A 56 -8.85 -7.31 9.04
N SER A 57 -9.92 -7.99 8.61
CA SER A 57 -10.80 -7.49 7.53
C SER A 57 -11.48 -6.16 7.82
N GLN A 58 -11.50 -5.71 9.08
CA GLN A 58 -12.05 -4.42 9.49
C GLN A 58 -10.98 -3.32 9.61
N TYR A 59 -9.71 -3.64 9.35
CA TYR A 59 -8.64 -2.66 9.38
C TYR A 59 -8.89 -1.57 8.34
N THR A 60 -8.80 -0.32 8.77
CA THR A 60 -8.86 0.86 7.91
C THR A 60 -7.67 1.74 8.20
N VAL A 61 -7.09 2.31 7.14
CA VAL A 61 -5.97 3.23 7.28
C VAL A 61 -6.48 4.55 7.85
N GLY A 62 -5.88 4.98 8.95
CA GLY A 62 -6.09 6.29 9.55
C GLY A 62 -5.22 7.38 8.93
N VAL A 63 -5.30 8.58 9.50
CA VAL A 63 -4.31 9.63 9.24
C VAL A 63 -2.98 9.19 9.87
N GLN A 64 -1.93 9.13 9.06
CA GLN A 64 -0.59 8.71 9.44
C GLN A 64 0.10 9.79 10.29
N SER A 65 0.78 9.38 11.35
CA SER A 65 1.57 10.28 12.19
C SER A 65 2.82 10.77 11.44
N THR A 66 3.09 12.07 11.47
CA THR A 66 4.37 12.63 10.99
C THR A 66 5.51 12.43 11.99
N ALA A 67 5.19 12.11 13.26
CA ALA A 67 6.17 11.61 14.23
C ALA A 67 6.32 10.10 14.03
N THR A 68 7.47 9.67 13.51
CA THR A 68 7.71 8.27 13.14
C THR A 68 7.84 7.36 14.39
N PRO A 69 7.24 6.15 14.38
CA PRO A 69 6.57 5.50 13.24
C PRO A 69 5.17 6.09 12.94
N PRO A 70 4.73 6.01 11.67
CA PRO A 70 3.48 6.64 11.23
C PRO A 70 2.22 5.89 11.68
N ASP A 71 2.35 4.58 11.93
CA ASP A 71 1.33 3.66 12.44
C ASP A 71 1.98 2.66 13.42
N PHE A 72 1.19 1.77 14.02
CA PHE A 72 1.66 0.69 14.88
C PHE A 72 1.03 -0.66 14.47
N CYS A 73 1.78 -1.75 14.64
CA CYS A 73 1.27 -3.10 14.47
C CYS A 73 0.47 -3.53 15.72
N THR A 74 -0.82 -3.19 15.74
CA THR A 74 -1.74 -3.43 16.86
C THR A 74 -2.76 -4.55 16.61
N ASP A 75 -2.68 -5.22 15.45
CA ASP A 75 -3.61 -6.30 15.11
C ASP A 75 -3.44 -7.51 16.04
N GLN A 76 -4.57 -8.14 16.41
CA GLN A 76 -4.55 -9.38 17.20
C GLN A 76 -3.82 -10.51 16.45
N VAL A 77 -4.04 -10.62 15.14
CA VAL A 77 -3.26 -11.49 14.26
C VAL A 77 -2.20 -10.63 13.59
N SER A 78 -1.05 -10.51 14.24
CA SER A 78 -0.04 -9.52 13.85
C SER A 78 0.78 -9.90 12.61
N SER A 79 0.69 -11.13 12.07
CA SER A 79 1.55 -11.60 10.97
C SER A 79 1.54 -10.70 9.73
N CYS A 80 0.42 -10.02 9.44
CA CYS A 80 0.28 -9.08 8.33
C CYS A 80 0.97 -7.72 8.55
N CYS A 81 1.19 -7.30 9.80
CA CYS A 81 1.88 -6.06 10.12
C CYS A 81 3.25 -6.27 10.75
N CYS A 82 3.55 -7.47 11.24
CA CYS A 82 4.76 -7.76 11.99
C CYS A 82 5.95 -8.03 11.07
N ASN A 83 6.18 -7.13 10.12
CA ASN A 83 7.20 -7.30 9.09
C ASN A 83 7.66 -5.94 8.54
N THR A 84 8.86 -5.91 7.98
CA THR A 84 9.43 -4.66 7.42
C THR A 84 8.67 -4.16 6.20
N LEU A 85 7.96 -5.03 5.46
CA LEU A 85 7.22 -4.63 4.27
C LEU A 85 5.99 -3.79 4.63
N ALA A 86 5.23 -4.20 5.65
CA ALA A 86 4.11 -3.45 6.19
C ALA A 86 4.56 -2.10 6.75
N PHE A 87 5.71 -2.06 7.42
CA PHE A 87 6.31 -0.81 7.87
C PHE A 87 6.67 0.10 6.69
N SER A 88 7.37 -0.40 5.67
CA SER A 88 7.71 0.37 4.46
C SER A 88 6.46 0.91 3.76
N LEU A 89 5.41 0.10 3.61
CA LEU A 89 4.13 0.53 3.04
C LEU A 89 3.44 1.61 3.89
N SER A 90 3.53 1.54 5.22
CA SER A 90 3.02 2.59 6.11
C SER A 90 3.76 3.92 5.93
N MET A 91 5.08 3.90 5.73
CA MET A 91 5.90 5.09 5.43
C MET A 91 5.57 5.67 4.05
N LEU A 92 5.37 4.82 3.04
CA LEU A 92 4.92 5.26 1.73
C LEU A 92 3.49 5.85 1.79
N CYS A 93 2.63 5.30 2.66
CA CYS A 93 1.31 5.86 2.92
C CYS A 93 1.39 7.23 3.62
N LEU A 94 2.31 7.42 4.57
CA LEU A 94 2.57 8.74 5.14
C LEU A 94 2.96 9.74 4.05
N ASN A 95 3.92 9.38 3.18
CA ASN A 95 4.34 10.22 2.05
C ASN A 95 3.16 10.56 1.11
N CYS A 96 2.28 9.59 0.83
CA CYS A 96 1.05 9.77 0.07
C CYS A 96 0.10 10.80 0.73
N GLN A 97 -0.16 10.66 2.03
CA GLN A 97 -1.04 11.59 2.76
C GLN A 97 -0.42 12.97 2.95
N GLN A 98 0.90 13.09 2.94
CA GLN A 98 1.58 14.38 3.09
C GLN A 98 1.93 15.03 1.73
N ASN A 99 1.61 14.36 0.61
CA ASN A 99 1.99 14.78 -0.73
C ASN A 99 3.52 15.01 -0.88
N ILE A 100 4.31 14.07 -0.36
CA ILE A 100 5.77 14.08 -0.39
C ILE A 100 6.25 12.84 -1.18
N GLY A 101 7.32 12.96 -1.96
CA GLY A 101 7.86 11.84 -2.76
C GLY A 101 8.50 12.21 -4.09
N THR A 102 8.52 13.50 -4.47
CA THR A 102 9.12 13.95 -5.75
C THR A 102 10.60 14.32 -5.67
N THR A 103 11.08 14.75 -4.50
CA THR A 103 12.47 15.20 -4.28
C THR A 103 12.98 14.92 -2.87
N THR A 104 12.07 14.77 -1.90
CA THR A 104 12.32 14.44 -0.50
C THR A 104 11.27 13.43 -0.04
N GLY A 105 11.54 12.71 1.04
CA GLY A 105 10.63 11.76 1.69
C GLY A 105 10.60 12.00 3.20
N TYR A 106 9.54 11.54 3.88
CA TYR A 106 9.64 11.27 5.31
C TYR A 106 10.56 10.08 5.53
N ASP A 107 11.76 10.37 6.01
CA ASP A 107 12.70 9.34 6.42
C ASP A 107 12.41 8.97 7.87
N ALA A 108 12.28 7.67 8.12
CA ALA A 108 12.18 7.16 9.47
C ALA A 108 13.57 7.17 10.13
N GLY A 109 13.62 7.59 11.39
CA GLY A 109 14.86 7.54 12.18
C GLY A 109 15.16 6.13 12.65
N THR A 110 16.41 5.87 13.04
CA THR A 110 16.80 4.63 13.72
C THR A 110 15.87 4.36 14.91
N GLY A 111 15.33 3.14 15.00
CA GLY A 111 14.40 2.77 16.07
C GLY A 111 12.91 2.89 15.69
N ALA A 112 12.58 3.55 14.58
CA ALA A 112 11.19 3.73 14.15
C ALA A 112 10.52 2.39 13.82
N TYR A 113 11.23 1.45 13.20
CA TYR A 113 10.69 0.11 12.93
C TYR A 113 10.43 -0.65 14.23
N GLN A 114 11.33 -0.57 15.21
CA GLN A 114 11.13 -1.15 16.53
C GLN A 114 9.94 -0.52 17.24
N GLY A 115 9.77 0.80 17.11
CA GLY A 115 8.57 1.50 17.58
C GLY A 115 7.31 0.98 16.91
N TYR A 116 7.32 0.81 15.59
CA TYR A 116 6.20 0.31 14.79
C TYR A 116 5.77 -1.10 15.22
N LEU A 117 6.75 -1.97 15.48
CA LEU A 117 6.53 -3.35 15.90
C LEU A 117 5.80 -3.44 17.25
N GLY A 118 6.07 -2.52 18.19
CA GLY A 118 5.51 -2.59 19.54
C GLY A 118 5.78 -3.94 20.20
N ASN A 119 4.72 -4.70 20.50
CA ASN A 119 4.80 -6.03 21.15
C ASN A 119 4.75 -7.21 20.17
N CYS A 120 5.16 -6.98 18.93
CA CYS A 120 5.21 -7.97 17.89
C CYS A 120 5.98 -9.24 18.31
N PRO A 121 5.35 -10.43 18.34
CA PRO A 121 5.99 -11.62 18.89
C PRO A 121 7.07 -12.21 17.97
N ASN A 122 6.91 -12.10 16.65
CA ASN A 122 7.81 -12.72 15.66
C ASN A 122 8.01 -11.81 14.43
N PRO A 123 8.72 -10.68 14.57
CA PRO A 123 8.95 -9.76 13.46
C PRO A 123 9.70 -10.42 12.30
N GLN A 124 9.24 -10.21 11.08
CA GLN A 124 9.91 -10.67 9.86
C GLN A 124 10.64 -9.53 9.16
N THR A 125 11.88 -9.79 8.78
CA THR A 125 12.72 -8.84 8.07
C THR A 125 12.83 -9.24 6.61
N LYS A 126 12.56 -8.29 5.70
CA LYS A 126 12.73 -8.43 4.24
C LYS A 126 11.89 -9.55 3.62
N LYS A 127 10.83 -9.98 4.31
CA LYS A 127 9.91 -11.04 3.87
C LYS A 127 8.59 -10.97 4.60
N LEU A 128 7.57 -11.57 3.99
CA LEU A 128 6.31 -11.92 4.65
C LEU A 128 6.40 -13.35 5.20
N PRO A 129 5.64 -13.68 6.26
CA PRO A 129 5.34 -15.06 6.60
C PRO A 129 4.75 -15.81 5.40
N THR A 130 5.00 -17.12 5.27
CA THR A 130 4.65 -17.89 4.06
C THR A 130 3.15 -17.92 3.76
N ASP A 131 2.32 -18.00 4.80
CA ASP A 131 0.86 -17.92 4.71
C ASP A 131 0.42 -16.53 4.22
N ILE A 132 1.02 -15.46 4.75
CA ILE A 132 0.72 -14.09 4.32
C ILE A 132 1.21 -13.81 2.90
N GLN A 133 2.40 -14.29 2.51
CA GLN A 133 2.87 -14.21 1.13
C GLN A 133 1.90 -14.90 0.17
N THR A 134 1.41 -16.08 0.56
CA THR A 134 0.42 -16.83 -0.22
C THR A 134 -0.87 -16.04 -0.39
N ALA A 135 -1.37 -15.43 0.68
CA ALA A 135 -2.55 -14.58 0.65
C ALA A 135 -2.35 -13.32 -0.23
N VAL A 136 -1.20 -12.66 -0.12
CA VAL A 136 -0.80 -11.53 -0.99
C VAL A 136 -0.88 -11.91 -2.46
N CYS A 137 -0.36 -13.10 -2.83
CA CYS A 137 -0.41 -13.57 -4.21
C CYS A 137 -1.82 -13.96 -4.71
N ASN A 138 -2.70 -14.40 -3.79
CA ASN A 138 -4.07 -14.79 -4.10
C ASN A 138 -5.05 -13.60 -4.17
N GLU A 139 -4.79 -12.53 -3.40
CA GLU A 139 -5.53 -11.25 -3.39
C GLU A 139 -4.95 -10.21 -4.37
N PRO A 140 -4.29 -10.68 -5.43
CA PRO A 140 -3.25 -10.00 -6.23
C PRO A 140 -2.72 -8.66 -5.69
N ILE A 141 -2.22 -8.63 -4.46
CA ILE A 141 -1.60 -7.43 -3.88
C ILE A 141 -0.19 -7.29 -4.46
N LYS A 142 0.05 -6.20 -5.19
CA LYS A 142 1.34 -5.91 -5.80
C LYS A 142 2.25 -5.18 -4.81
N ILE A 143 3.37 -5.81 -4.49
CA ILE A 143 4.44 -5.22 -3.67
C ILE A 143 5.73 -5.38 -4.48
N ASP A 144 6.38 -4.26 -4.78
CA ASP A 144 7.60 -4.24 -5.58
C ASP A 144 8.75 -4.98 -4.88
N ASP A 145 9.57 -5.68 -5.66
CA ASP A 145 10.70 -6.48 -5.18
C ASP A 145 11.68 -5.65 -4.33
N ASP A 146 11.83 -4.36 -4.62
CA ASP A 146 12.68 -3.47 -3.81
C ASP A 146 12.15 -3.24 -2.40
N ILE A 147 10.84 -3.39 -2.16
CA ILE A 147 10.27 -3.32 -0.81
C ILE A 147 10.66 -4.57 0.00
N TYR A 148 10.96 -5.69 -0.66
CA TYR A 148 11.50 -6.90 -0.02
C TYR A 148 13.00 -6.79 0.23
N THR A 149 13.78 -6.24 -0.71
CA THR A 149 15.25 -6.26 -0.63
C THR A 149 15.83 -5.06 0.13
N ASN A 150 15.26 -3.88 -0.08
CA ASN A 150 15.70 -2.61 0.49
C ASN A 150 14.93 -2.23 1.77
N GLY A 151 14.05 -3.11 2.26
CA GLY A 151 13.44 -2.94 3.58
C GLY A 151 14.49 -2.95 4.70
N TRP A 152 14.37 -2.05 5.67
CA TRP A 152 15.45 -1.77 6.63
C TRP A 152 15.27 -2.53 7.93
N ASP A 153 16.36 -3.10 8.45
CA ASP A 153 16.36 -3.86 9.70
C ASP A 153 16.22 -2.94 10.93
N ASP A 154 16.60 -1.66 10.79
CA ASP A 154 16.65 -0.66 11.87
C ASP A 154 15.62 0.48 11.76
N GLY A 155 14.83 0.47 10.69
CA GLY A 155 13.82 1.49 10.42
C GLY A 155 14.34 2.80 9.83
N SER A 156 15.63 2.92 9.47
CA SER A 156 16.04 3.99 8.57
C SER A 156 15.32 3.81 7.22
N CYS A 157 15.05 4.87 6.46
CA CYS A 157 14.34 4.75 5.18
C CYS A 157 15.07 5.60 4.17
N VAL A 158 15.81 4.98 3.25
CA VAL A 158 16.32 5.64 2.04
C VAL A 158 15.75 4.89 0.84
N PHE A 159 14.43 4.95 0.69
CA PHE A 159 13.83 4.71 -0.62
C PHE A 159 14.00 5.99 -1.43
N THR A 160 15.14 6.13 -2.11
CA THR A 160 15.15 7.03 -3.27
C THR A 160 14.22 6.38 -4.27
N ARG A 161 13.01 6.92 -4.43
CA ARG A 161 12.06 6.60 -5.53
C ARG A 161 12.78 6.21 -6.82
N ASP A 162 13.86 6.93 -7.13
CA ASP A 162 14.70 6.74 -8.30
C ASP A 162 15.32 5.33 -8.39
N THR A 163 15.61 4.65 -7.28
CA THR A 163 16.06 3.25 -7.22
C THR A 163 14.95 2.32 -7.69
N ILE A 164 13.75 2.42 -7.10
CA ILE A 164 12.60 1.58 -7.47
C ILE A 164 12.24 1.80 -8.94
N ILE A 165 12.18 3.06 -9.39
CA ILE A 165 11.90 3.37 -10.80
C ILE A 165 12.99 2.78 -11.70
N LYS A 166 14.26 2.96 -11.36
CA LYS A 166 15.38 2.44 -12.14
C LYS A 166 15.33 0.92 -12.24
N ASP A 167 15.11 0.22 -11.13
CA ASP A 167 15.15 -1.24 -11.08
C ASP A 167 13.89 -1.84 -11.71
N ASN A 168 12.72 -1.18 -11.60
CA ASN A 168 11.52 -1.50 -12.36
C ASN A 168 11.76 -1.39 -13.88
N ILE A 169 12.42 -0.32 -14.35
CA ILE A 169 12.79 -0.14 -15.77
C ILE A 169 13.76 -1.25 -16.22
N VAL A 170 14.79 -1.55 -15.42
CA VAL A 170 15.74 -2.64 -15.70
C VAL A 170 15.03 -3.99 -15.76
N ALA A 171 14.01 -4.19 -14.95
CA ALA A 171 13.15 -5.37 -14.96
C ALA A 171 12.10 -5.36 -16.09
N ASN A 172 12.09 -4.37 -16.99
CA ASN A 172 11.05 -4.19 -18.03
C ASN A 172 9.63 -4.13 -17.46
N ASN A 173 9.43 -3.35 -16.40
CA ASN A 173 8.19 -3.25 -15.64
C ASN A 173 7.73 -4.56 -14.98
N ASN A 174 8.65 -5.51 -14.79
CA ASN A 174 8.39 -6.81 -14.16
C ASN A 174 9.13 -6.95 -12.81
N SER A 175 8.95 -5.97 -11.92
CA SER A 175 9.52 -5.94 -10.56
C SER A 175 8.53 -6.40 -9.47
N PHE A 176 7.52 -7.18 -9.84
CA PHE A 176 6.54 -7.78 -8.93
C PHE A 176 6.64 -9.30 -9.00
N THR A 177 7.81 -9.85 -8.69
CA THR A 177 8.15 -11.25 -8.99
C THR A 177 7.93 -12.22 -7.83
N HIS A 178 7.70 -11.70 -6.62
CA HIS A 178 7.35 -12.51 -5.45
C HIS A 178 6.02 -13.26 -5.57
N CYS A 179 5.18 -12.89 -6.55
CA CYS A 179 3.96 -13.61 -6.90
C CYS A 179 3.96 -13.93 -8.40
N ALA A 180 3.79 -15.21 -8.75
CA ALA A 180 3.72 -15.63 -10.15
C ALA A 180 2.53 -15.00 -10.90
N SER A 181 1.43 -14.71 -10.18
CA SER A 181 0.23 -14.04 -10.71
C SER A 181 0.44 -12.57 -11.07
N THR A 182 1.47 -11.92 -10.53
CA THR A 182 1.76 -10.49 -10.77
C THR A 182 2.88 -10.30 -11.79
N THR A 183 3.51 -11.37 -12.25
CA THR A 183 4.57 -11.33 -13.25
C THR A 183 3.96 -11.06 -14.63
N ILE A 184 4.48 -10.05 -15.35
CA ILE A 184 4.07 -9.81 -16.74
C ILE A 184 4.67 -10.93 -17.59
N ASN A 185 3.83 -11.71 -18.28
CA ASN A 185 4.27 -12.63 -19.33
C ASN A 185 4.83 -11.81 -20.51
N THR A 186 6.07 -11.37 -20.39
CA THR A 186 6.80 -10.81 -21.53
C THR A 186 7.19 -11.97 -22.42
N SER A 187 6.49 -12.14 -23.54
CA SER A 187 6.98 -12.95 -24.64
C SER A 187 8.39 -12.43 -24.98
N LYS A 188 9.43 -13.23 -24.68
CA LYS A 188 10.81 -12.90 -25.03
C LYS A 188 10.91 -12.62 -26.53
N SER A 189 10.91 -11.35 -26.92
CA SER A 189 11.51 -10.96 -28.19
C SER A 189 12.97 -10.66 -27.91
N SER A 190 13.82 -11.60 -28.30
CA SER A 190 15.27 -11.40 -28.28
C SER A 190 15.61 -10.45 -29.42
N SER A 191 15.98 -9.21 -29.09
CA SER A 191 16.67 -8.32 -30.03
C SER A 191 17.81 -7.63 -29.32
N CYS A 192 19.03 -8.07 -29.64
CA CYS A 192 20.24 -7.29 -29.43
C CYS A 192 20.11 -5.99 -30.23
N VAL A 193 20.14 -4.82 -29.58
CA VAL A 193 20.35 -3.54 -30.28
C VAL A 193 21.62 -2.92 -29.74
N TYR A 194 22.70 -3.10 -30.50
CA TYR A 194 23.83 -2.18 -30.47
C TYR A 194 23.35 -0.81 -30.95
N MET A 195 23.70 0.26 -30.26
CA MET A 195 23.78 1.57 -30.90
C MET A 195 24.97 2.37 -30.36
N PHE A 196 25.97 2.47 -31.25
CA PHE A 196 27.12 3.38 -31.18
C PHE A 196 26.66 4.83 -31.14
N ILE A 197 27.37 5.69 -30.39
CA ILE A 197 27.66 7.05 -30.84
C ILE A 197 29.12 7.37 -30.50
N SER A 198 29.94 7.52 -31.54
CA SER A 198 31.20 8.27 -31.52
C SER A 198 31.37 8.86 -32.91
N TYR A 199 31.11 10.16 -33.03
CA TYR A 199 32.02 11.19 -33.54
C TYR A 199 31.52 12.53 -33.03
#